data_AF-A0A509AZY7-F1
#
_entry.id   AF-A0A509AZY7-F1
#
_cell.length_a   1.000
_cell.length_b   1.000
_cell.length_c   1.000
_cell.angle_alpha   90.00
_cell.angle_beta   90.00
_cell.angle_gamma   90.00
#
_symmetry.space_group_name_H-M   'P 1'
#
loop_
_entity.id
_entity.type
_entity.pdbx_description
1 polymer ?
#
loop_
_entity_poly.entity_id
_entity_poly.type
_entity_poly.pdbx_seq_one_letter_code
_entity_poly.pdbx_strand_id
1 'polypeptide(L)'
;MVSHNNVLPNVHLHKWWQRYVRVDFNKNIKRKKRRLLREKKRKQNGSTPIEKLHPLVHCPTQRYNFKIRLGKGFSLDEIKAVNLTPSAARSIGIVVDKRRKNRCEESLKRNAERLQKYLNSLVMIPLKKDKPKNGIGGIPADATKEVIEQHKETKQLRSIFKKGSNVKPFYESIDVSKIDQSYLAYKTLRKAKSEERRKNRQQQRKDIKRKSKDN
;
A
#
# COMPACT_ATOMS: atom_id res chain seq x y z
N MET A 1 4.66 23.61 46.19
CA MET A 1 5.81 22.79 46.64
C MET A 1 5.47 21.33 46.40
N VAL A 2 6.39 20.56 45.81
CA VAL A 2 6.24 19.11 45.74
C VAL A 2 6.46 18.57 47.16
N SER A 3 5.55 17.74 47.65
CA SER A 3 5.67 17.07 48.93
C SER A 3 5.63 15.56 48.71
N HIS A 4 6.13 14.80 49.68
CA HIS A 4 6.22 13.33 49.64
C HIS A 4 7.10 12.80 48.48
N ASN A 5 7.17 11.48 48.35
CA ASN A 5 7.89 10.80 47.27
C ASN A 5 7.08 10.78 45.96
N ASN A 6 6.66 11.96 45.50
CA ASN A 6 5.91 12.13 44.26
C ASN A 6 6.85 12.46 43.10
N VAL A 7 6.43 12.06 41.90
CA VAL A 7 7.11 12.46 40.66
C VAL A 7 7.06 13.99 40.52
N LEU A 8 8.15 14.59 40.06
CA LEU A 8 8.20 16.02 39.76
C LEU A 8 7.07 16.39 38.78
N PRO A 9 6.23 17.40 39.10
CA PRO A 9 5.07 17.74 38.29
C PRO A 9 5.52 18.23 36.91
N ASN A 10 5.08 17.53 35.87
CA ASN A 10 5.38 17.84 34.47
C ASN A 10 4.10 18.24 33.70
N VAL A 11 3.21 18.98 34.38
CA VAL A 11 1.91 19.39 33.85
C VAL A 11 2.07 20.71 33.10
N HIS A 12 1.94 20.67 31.77
CA HIS A 12 2.17 21.81 30.89
C HIS A 12 0.92 22.70 30.75
N LEU A 13 0.41 23.21 31.87
CA LEU A 13 -0.77 24.09 31.93
C LEU A 13 -0.40 25.54 32.31
N HIS A 14 0.79 26.00 31.91
CA HIS A 14 1.31 27.33 32.26
C HIS A 14 0.78 28.46 31.35
N LYS A 15 0.20 28.10 30.19
CA LYS A 15 -0.42 29.06 29.25
C LYS A 15 -1.91 29.22 29.54
N TRP A 16 -2.58 30.14 28.85
CA TRP A 16 -4.06 30.23 28.88
C TRP A 16 -4.73 29.06 28.14
N TRP A 17 -4.63 27.87 28.76
CA TRP A 17 -5.03 26.59 28.18
C TRP A 17 -6.54 26.42 28.15
N GLN A 18 -7.29 27.04 29.08
CA GLN A 18 -8.75 26.90 29.18
C GLN A 18 -9.45 27.28 27.87
N ARG A 19 -8.91 28.26 27.13
CA ARG A 19 -9.47 28.73 25.84
C ARG A 19 -9.44 27.68 24.73
N TYR A 20 -8.53 26.71 24.79
CA TYR A 20 -8.30 25.73 23.72
C TYR A 20 -8.63 24.29 24.14
N VAL A 21 -9.38 24.13 25.23
CA VAL A 21 -9.86 22.81 25.67
C VAL A 21 -10.86 22.28 24.66
N ARG A 22 -10.55 21.14 24.07
CA ARG A 22 -11.45 20.44 23.14
C ARG A 22 -12.02 19.21 23.84
N VAL A 23 -13.35 19.19 24.00
CA VAL A 23 -14.07 18.01 24.51
C VAL A 23 -14.86 17.36 23.38
N ASP A 24 -14.70 16.04 23.22
CA ASP A 24 -15.22 15.28 22.08
C ASP A 24 -16.64 14.71 22.33
N PHE A 25 -17.57 15.50 22.89
CA PHE A 25 -18.96 15.08 23.12
C PHE A 25 -19.69 14.67 21.82
N ASN A 26 -19.30 15.26 20.69
CA ASN A 26 -19.90 14.98 19.38
C ASN A 26 -19.19 13.85 18.59
N LYS A 27 -18.32 13.05 19.21
CA LYS A 27 -17.58 11.96 18.56
C LYS A 27 -18.48 10.99 17.79
N ASN A 28 -19.58 10.55 18.42
CA ASN A 28 -20.53 9.60 17.85
C ASN A 28 -21.38 10.23 16.74
N ILE A 29 -21.85 11.47 16.94
CA ILE A 29 -22.61 12.22 15.92
C ILE A 29 -21.74 12.44 14.67
N LYS A 30 -20.48 12.84 14.84
CA LYS A 30 -19.51 12.96 13.74
C LYS A 30 -19.30 11.62 13.01
N ARG A 31 -19.25 10.49 13.72
CA ARG A 31 -19.17 9.14 13.11
C ARG A 31 -20.42 8.82 12.28
N LYS A 32 -21.63 9.07 12.81
CA LYS A 32 -22.90 8.88 12.10
C LYS A 32 -22.96 9.76 10.85
N LYS A 33 -22.60 11.05 10.95
CA LYS A 33 -22.52 11.98 9.81
C LYS A 33 -21.58 11.45 8.71
N ARG A 34 -20.37 10.97 9.06
CA ARG A 34 -19.44 10.37 8.09
C ARG A 34 -20.00 9.11 7.43
N ARG A 35 -20.77 8.29 8.14
CA ARG A 35 -21.44 7.11 7.57
C ARG A 35 -22.51 7.52 6.56
N LEU A 36 -23.41 8.42 6.93
CA LEU A 36 -24.49 8.91 6.06
C LEU A 36 -23.94 9.58 4.80
N LEU A 37 -22.87 10.38 4.91
CA LEU A 37 -22.20 10.98 3.74
C LEU A 37 -21.62 9.92 2.79
N ARG A 38 -21.05 8.83 3.33
CA ARG A 38 -20.58 7.72 2.50
C ARG A 38 -21.74 7.00 1.83
N GLU A 39 -22.85 6.76 2.53
CA GLU A 39 -24.05 6.14 1.95
C GLU A 39 -24.66 7.01 0.85
N LYS A 40 -24.78 8.33 1.07
CA LYS A 40 -25.20 9.29 0.03
C LYS A 40 -24.30 9.20 -1.20
N LYS A 41 -22.98 9.20 -1.01
CA LYS A 41 -22.03 9.05 -2.12
C LYS A 41 -22.16 7.69 -2.83
N ARG A 42 -22.47 6.60 -2.10
CA ARG A 42 -22.65 5.26 -2.73
C ARG A 42 -23.87 5.28 -3.63
N LYS A 43 -24.98 5.85 -3.14
CA LYS A 43 -26.22 6.00 -3.91
C LYS A 43 -26.01 6.84 -5.17
N GLN A 44 -25.30 7.97 -5.08
CA GLN A 44 -24.97 8.81 -6.23
C GLN A 44 -24.11 8.08 -7.28
N ASN A 45 -23.17 7.26 -6.84
CA ASN A 45 -22.29 6.46 -7.69
C ASN A 45 -22.97 5.21 -8.28
N GLY A 46 -24.19 4.88 -7.85
CA GLY A 46 -24.93 3.69 -8.29
C GLY A 46 -24.19 2.39 -7.96
N SER A 47 -23.94 1.58 -8.98
CA SER A 47 -23.21 0.31 -8.87
C SER A 47 -21.69 0.48 -8.75
N THR A 48 -21.13 1.67 -8.90
CA THR A 48 -19.66 1.83 -8.85
C THR A 48 -19.16 1.89 -7.40
N PRO A 49 -18.11 1.11 -7.03
CA PRO A 49 -17.51 1.24 -5.71
C PRO A 49 -16.87 2.63 -5.48
N ILE A 50 -17.08 3.22 -4.31
CA ILE A 50 -16.42 4.49 -3.93
C ILE A 50 -14.91 4.32 -3.73
N GLU A 51 -14.50 3.13 -3.29
CA GLU A 51 -13.12 2.81 -2.93
C GLU A 51 -12.28 2.70 -4.21
N LYS A 52 -11.06 3.24 -4.17
CA LYS A 52 -10.10 3.16 -5.27
C LYS A 52 -9.04 2.12 -4.96
N LEU A 53 -8.47 1.51 -6.00
CA LEU A 53 -7.40 0.54 -5.83
C LEU A 53 -6.09 1.24 -5.47
N HIS A 54 -5.48 0.80 -4.37
CA HIS A 54 -4.17 1.20 -3.92
C HIS A 54 -3.19 0.01 -3.99
N PRO A 55 -1.89 0.25 -4.29
CA PRO A 55 -0.88 -0.81 -4.36
C PRO A 55 -0.48 -1.30 -2.98
N LEU A 56 0.18 -2.46 -2.93
CA LEU A 56 0.82 -2.98 -1.74
C LEU A 56 2.27 -2.49 -1.70
N VAL A 57 2.66 -1.87 -0.59
CA VAL A 57 3.99 -1.27 -0.41
C VAL A 57 4.53 -1.62 0.97
N HIS A 58 5.84 -1.87 1.05
CA HIS A 58 6.54 -2.07 2.32
C HIS A 58 6.63 -0.77 3.12
N CYS A 59 6.47 -0.87 4.44
CA CYS A 59 6.71 0.26 5.33
C CYS A 59 8.21 0.59 5.41
N PRO A 60 8.58 1.87 5.60
CA PRO A 60 9.97 2.27 5.75
C PRO A 60 10.54 1.87 7.12
N THR A 61 11.87 1.96 7.24
CA THR A 61 12.71 1.71 8.43
C THR A 61 12.82 0.24 8.87
N GLN A 62 13.88 -0.07 9.62
CA GLN A 62 14.16 -1.43 10.12
C GLN A 62 13.02 -1.99 10.97
N ARG A 63 12.35 -1.14 11.76
CA ARG A 63 11.26 -1.57 12.66
C ARG A 63 10.01 -2.04 11.91
N TYR A 64 9.78 -1.57 10.68
CA TYR A 64 8.52 -1.84 9.97
C TYR A 64 8.71 -2.49 8.58
N ASN A 65 9.94 -2.77 8.14
CA ASN A 65 10.23 -3.32 6.81
C ASN A 65 9.43 -4.59 6.46
N PHE A 66 9.15 -5.45 7.44
CA PHE A 66 8.37 -6.68 7.28
C PHE A 66 6.86 -6.43 7.09
N LYS A 67 6.35 -5.22 7.44
CA LYS A 67 4.94 -4.88 7.31
C LYS A 67 4.64 -4.34 5.91
N ILE A 68 3.56 -4.83 5.34
CA ILE A 68 2.97 -4.32 4.10
C ILE A 68 1.75 -3.46 4.46
N ARG A 69 1.60 -2.34 3.74
CA ARG A 69 0.44 -1.45 3.82
C ARG A 69 -0.03 -1.04 2.44
N LEU A 70 -1.20 -0.40 2.39
CA LEU A 70 -1.66 0.27 1.18
C LEU A 70 -0.80 1.52 0.94
N GLY A 71 -0.28 1.63 -0.28
CA GLY A 71 0.43 2.81 -0.77
C GLY A 71 -0.51 3.92 -1.23
N LYS A 72 0.06 5.04 -1.66
CA LYS A 72 -0.74 6.15 -2.22
C LYS A 72 -1.28 5.79 -3.61
N GLY A 73 -0.42 5.30 -4.50
CA GLY A 73 -0.80 4.93 -5.86
C GLY A 73 0.26 4.07 -6.57
N PHE A 74 -0.17 3.39 -7.63
CA PHE A 74 0.64 2.56 -8.51
C PHE A 74 1.68 3.40 -9.25
N SER A 75 2.85 2.82 -9.47
CA SER A 75 3.93 3.45 -10.24
C SER A 75 3.63 3.35 -11.73
N LEU A 76 4.26 4.21 -12.54
CA LEU A 76 4.13 4.15 -13.99
C LEU A 76 4.63 2.80 -14.55
N ASP A 77 5.68 2.23 -13.96
CA ASP A 77 6.26 0.96 -14.39
C ASP A 77 5.28 -0.21 -14.18
N GLU A 78 4.55 -0.22 -13.05
CA GLU A 78 3.55 -1.25 -12.74
C GLU A 78 2.33 -1.15 -13.64
N ILE A 79 1.90 0.08 -13.94
CA ILE A 79 0.75 0.34 -14.81
C ILE A 79 1.10 -0.08 -16.25
N LYS A 80 2.32 0.24 -16.70
CA LYS A 80 2.84 -0.18 -18.00
C LYS A 80 2.97 -1.70 -18.10
N ALA A 81 3.34 -2.39 -17.02
CA ALA A 81 3.45 -3.85 -16.99
C ALA A 81 2.12 -4.58 -17.25
N VAL A 82 0.98 -3.91 -17.07
CA VAL A 82 -0.36 -4.46 -17.37
C VAL A 82 -0.99 -3.79 -18.60
N ASN A 83 -0.18 -3.17 -19.46
CA ASN A 83 -0.61 -2.51 -20.69
C ASN A 83 -1.70 -1.44 -20.49
N LEU A 84 -1.70 -0.80 -19.32
CA LEU A 84 -2.66 0.24 -18.98
C LEU A 84 -2.02 1.62 -19.19
N THR A 85 -2.80 2.61 -19.60
CA THR A 85 -2.33 4.01 -19.61
C THR A 85 -2.60 4.67 -18.25
N PRO A 86 -1.76 5.62 -17.79
CA PRO A 86 -2.00 6.32 -16.52
C PRO A 86 -3.30 7.15 -16.51
N SER A 87 -3.82 7.52 -17.68
CA SER A 87 -5.13 8.18 -17.80
C SER A 87 -6.27 7.18 -17.62
N ALA A 88 -6.24 6.07 -18.38
CA ALA A 88 -7.20 4.96 -18.25
C ALA A 88 -7.28 4.43 -16.81
N ALA A 89 -6.14 4.21 -16.17
CA ALA A 89 -6.06 3.76 -14.77
C ALA A 89 -6.89 4.64 -13.83
N ARG A 90 -6.78 5.97 -13.98
CA ARG A 90 -7.50 6.94 -13.14
C ARG A 90 -9.00 6.91 -13.38
N SER A 91 -9.44 6.75 -14.62
CA SER A 91 -10.85 6.64 -15.00
C SER A 91 -11.50 5.40 -14.39
N ILE A 92 -10.76 4.28 -14.37
CA ILE A 92 -11.25 2.99 -13.89
C ILE A 92 -11.32 2.90 -12.35
N GLY A 93 -10.61 3.78 -11.63
CA GLY A 93 -10.57 3.77 -10.17
C GLY A 93 -9.27 3.23 -9.57
N ILE A 94 -8.19 3.19 -10.35
CA ILE A 94 -6.83 2.88 -9.90
C ILE A 94 -6.11 4.20 -9.57
N VAL A 95 -5.49 4.29 -8.39
CA VAL A 95 -4.73 5.49 -8.02
C VAL A 95 -3.32 5.41 -8.57
N VAL A 96 -2.84 6.48 -9.19
CA VAL A 96 -1.50 6.56 -9.80
C VAL A 96 -0.62 7.53 -9.02
N ASP A 97 0.64 7.17 -8.75
CA ASP A 97 1.66 8.07 -8.18
C ASP A 97 2.91 8.09 -9.06
N LYS A 98 3.02 9.16 -9.86
CA LYS A 98 4.15 9.37 -10.80
C LYS A 98 5.51 9.50 -10.11
N ARG A 99 5.55 9.80 -8.81
CA ARG A 99 6.81 10.03 -8.08
C ARG A 99 7.42 8.74 -7.54
N ARG A 100 6.62 7.68 -7.38
CA ARG A 100 7.10 6.43 -6.79
C ARG A 100 7.84 5.62 -7.86
N LYS A 101 9.05 5.19 -7.54
CA LYS A 101 9.89 4.33 -8.39
C LYS A 101 10.03 2.95 -7.75
N ASN A 102 10.10 1.91 -8.57
CA ASN A 102 10.39 0.56 -8.09
C ASN A 102 11.88 0.29 -8.08
N ARG A 103 12.35 -0.35 -7.01
CA ARG A 103 13.74 -0.81 -6.85
C ARG A 103 13.83 -2.32 -6.67
N CYS A 104 12.70 -2.98 -6.42
CA CYS A 104 12.61 -4.41 -6.16
C CYS A 104 11.68 -5.04 -7.19
N GLU A 105 12.16 -6.03 -7.93
CA GLU A 105 11.39 -6.74 -8.96
C GLU A 105 10.19 -7.49 -8.37
N GLU A 106 10.35 -8.15 -7.22
CA GLU A 106 9.27 -8.85 -6.52
C GLU A 106 8.08 -7.95 -6.22
N SER A 107 8.35 -6.71 -5.82
CA SER A 107 7.31 -5.72 -5.52
C SER A 107 6.57 -5.26 -6.76
N LEU A 108 7.28 -5.15 -7.89
CA LEU A 108 6.70 -4.83 -9.19
C LEU A 108 5.78 -5.97 -9.64
N LYS A 109 6.26 -7.22 -9.62
CA LYS A 109 5.48 -8.42 -9.97
C LYS A 109 4.21 -8.54 -9.14
N ARG A 110 4.32 -8.43 -7.80
CA ARG A 110 3.17 -8.49 -6.89
C ARG A 110 2.13 -7.41 -7.18
N ASN A 111 2.56 -6.19 -7.50
CA ASN A 111 1.64 -5.10 -7.81
C ASN A 111 1.04 -5.23 -9.21
N ALA A 112 1.77 -5.76 -10.19
CA ALA A 112 1.24 -6.08 -11.51
C ALA A 112 0.17 -7.18 -11.43
N GLU A 113 0.43 -8.25 -10.68
CA GLU A 113 -0.55 -9.31 -10.41
C GLU A 113 -1.80 -8.75 -9.70
N ARG A 114 -1.61 -7.84 -8.73
CA ARG A 114 -2.72 -7.15 -8.06
C ARG A 114 -3.56 -6.32 -9.03
N LEU A 115 -2.93 -5.66 -10.01
CA LEU A 115 -3.63 -4.92 -11.05
C LEU A 115 -4.39 -5.85 -11.98
N GLN A 116 -3.77 -6.93 -12.46
CA GLN A 116 -4.42 -7.95 -13.29
C GLN A 116 -5.64 -8.55 -12.58
N LYS A 117 -5.50 -8.94 -11.30
CA LYS A 117 -6.62 -9.43 -10.48
C LYS A 117 -7.76 -8.42 -10.40
N TYR A 118 -7.44 -7.13 -10.28
CA TYR A 118 -8.44 -6.08 -10.24
C TYR A 118 -9.14 -5.90 -11.59
N LEU A 119 -8.40 -5.91 -12.70
CA LEU A 119 -8.98 -5.84 -14.04
C LEU A 119 -9.90 -7.03 -14.33
N ASN A 120 -9.51 -8.24 -13.95
CA ASN A 120 -10.34 -9.44 -14.10
C ASN A 120 -11.60 -9.39 -13.23
N SER A 121 -11.55 -8.72 -12.08
CA SER A 121 -12.70 -8.56 -11.19
C SER A 121 -13.68 -7.48 -11.65
N LEU A 122 -13.32 -6.72 -12.67
CA LEU A 122 -13.97 -5.47 -13.02
C LEU A 122 -14.78 -5.59 -14.30
N VAL A 123 -16.04 -5.18 -14.22
CA VAL A 123 -16.98 -5.22 -15.33
C VAL A 123 -17.29 -3.78 -15.73
N MET A 124 -17.01 -3.44 -16.99
CA MET A 124 -17.23 -2.09 -17.52
C MET A 124 -18.67 -1.93 -18.01
N ILE A 125 -19.30 -0.81 -17.64
CA ILE A 125 -20.62 -0.43 -18.14
C ILE A 125 -20.41 0.51 -19.33
N PRO A 126 -21.05 0.26 -20.50
CA PRO A 126 -20.97 1.16 -21.64
C PRO A 126 -21.30 2.60 -21.27
N LEU A 127 -20.45 3.55 -21.67
CA LEU A 127 -20.65 4.97 -21.36
C LEU A 127 -21.94 5.51 -21.97
N LYS A 128 -22.28 5.06 -23.18
CA LYS A 128 -23.57 5.28 -23.81
C LYS A 128 -24.35 3.98 -23.77
N LYS A 129 -25.60 4.05 -23.31
CA LYS A 129 -26.50 2.89 -23.18
C LYS A 129 -26.57 2.12 -24.51
N ASP A 130 -26.51 0.80 -24.42
CA ASP A 130 -26.64 -0.15 -25.54
C ASP A 130 -25.61 0.04 -26.68
N LYS A 131 -24.48 0.72 -26.40
CA LYS A 131 -23.38 0.94 -27.37
C LYS A 131 -22.05 0.46 -26.79
N PRO A 132 -21.86 -0.87 -26.62
CA PRO A 132 -20.61 -1.42 -26.10
C PRO A 132 -19.45 -1.14 -27.06
N LYS A 133 -18.30 -0.78 -26.49
CA LYS A 133 -17.07 -0.53 -27.25
C LYS A 133 -15.88 -1.24 -26.62
N ASN A 134 -14.84 -1.41 -27.43
CA ASN A 134 -13.53 -1.78 -26.93
C ASN A 134 -12.95 -0.64 -26.07
N GLY A 135 -12.34 -1.00 -24.94
CA GLY A 135 -11.75 -0.02 -24.05
C GLY A 135 -10.49 0.63 -24.65
N ILE A 136 -10.23 1.88 -24.26
CA ILE A 136 -9.12 2.68 -24.79
C ILE A 136 -7.97 2.65 -23.79
N GLY A 137 -6.73 2.43 -24.26
CA GLY A 137 -5.54 2.53 -23.41
C GLY A 137 -5.49 1.48 -22.28
N GLY A 138 -5.91 0.25 -22.60
CA GLY A 138 -5.88 -0.92 -21.72
C GLY A 138 -7.12 -1.11 -20.85
N ILE A 139 -8.13 -0.23 -20.96
CA ILE A 139 -9.43 -0.45 -20.29
C ILE A 139 -10.03 -1.76 -20.82
N PRO A 140 -10.57 -2.65 -19.95
CA PRO A 140 -11.34 -3.81 -20.40
C PRO A 140 -12.51 -3.41 -21.31
N ALA A 141 -12.97 -4.31 -22.17
CA ALA A 141 -14.11 -4.06 -23.04
C ALA A 141 -15.40 -3.83 -22.22
N ASP A 142 -16.32 -3.04 -22.77
CA ASP A 142 -17.63 -2.84 -22.18
C ASP A 142 -18.43 -4.16 -22.17
N ALA A 143 -19.11 -4.44 -21.07
CA ALA A 143 -19.92 -5.65 -20.92
C ALA A 143 -21.30 -5.50 -21.57
N THR A 144 -21.91 -6.65 -21.89
CA THR A 144 -23.30 -6.71 -22.38
C THR A 144 -24.28 -6.38 -21.25
N LYS A 145 -25.51 -5.99 -21.62
CA LYS A 145 -26.55 -5.60 -20.67
C LYS A 145 -26.90 -6.73 -19.69
N GLU A 146 -26.98 -7.96 -20.18
CA GLU A 146 -27.28 -9.16 -19.40
C GLU A 146 -26.24 -9.39 -18.29
N VAL A 147 -24.95 -9.33 -18.65
CA VAL A 147 -23.84 -9.48 -17.71
C VAL A 147 -23.88 -8.38 -16.64
N ILE A 148 -24.19 -7.15 -17.04
CA ILE A 148 -24.31 -6.02 -16.11
C ILE A 148 -25.46 -6.22 -15.12
N GLU A 149 -26.61 -6.73 -15.57
CA GLU A 149 -27.77 -6.99 -14.72
C GLU A 149 -27.48 -8.12 -13.73
N GLN A 150 -26.89 -9.23 -14.18
CA GLN A 150 -26.42 -10.32 -13.31
C GLN A 150 -25.48 -9.79 -12.21
N HIS A 151 -24.49 -8.96 -12.57
CA HIS A 151 -23.56 -8.41 -11.59
C HIS A 151 -24.19 -7.37 -10.65
N LYS A 152 -25.28 -6.70 -11.02
CA LYS A 152 -26.00 -5.78 -10.13
C LYS A 152 -26.72 -6.50 -9.00
N GLU A 153 -27.23 -7.71 -9.27
CA GLU A 153 -27.88 -8.55 -8.26
C GLU A 153 -26.86 -9.12 -7.29
N THR A 154 -25.65 -9.44 -7.78
CA THR A 154 -24.57 -9.94 -6.92
C THR A 154 -24.02 -8.86 -5.98
N LYS A 155 -23.71 -9.26 -4.76
CA LYS A 155 -23.08 -8.36 -3.78
C LYS A 155 -21.65 -8.01 -4.19
N GLN A 156 -21.35 -6.73 -4.26
CA GLN A 156 -20.01 -6.23 -4.58
C GLN A 156 -18.95 -6.68 -3.57
N LEU A 157 -17.92 -7.35 -4.09
CA LEU A 157 -16.73 -7.74 -3.34
C LEU A 157 -15.85 -6.52 -3.04
N ARG A 158 -15.70 -6.17 -1.75
CA ARG A 158 -14.81 -5.07 -1.29
C ARG A 158 -13.44 -5.56 -0.81
N SER A 159 -13.16 -6.85 -0.88
CA SER A 159 -11.92 -7.46 -0.37
C SER A 159 -10.68 -6.94 -1.10
N ILE A 160 -10.77 -6.68 -2.41
CA ILE A 160 -9.64 -6.25 -3.22
C ILE A 160 -9.09 -4.87 -2.82
N PHE A 161 -9.93 -3.99 -2.28
CA PHE A 161 -9.53 -2.66 -1.82
C PHE A 161 -8.83 -2.65 -0.46
N LYS A 162 -8.93 -3.76 0.29
CA LYS A 162 -8.25 -3.93 1.57
C LYS A 162 -6.83 -4.49 1.36
N LYS A 163 -5.97 -4.29 2.35
CA LYS A 163 -4.73 -5.07 2.43
C LYS A 163 -5.08 -6.53 2.77
N GLY A 164 -4.45 -7.47 2.09
CA GLY A 164 -4.52 -8.89 2.48
C GLY A 164 -3.86 -9.12 3.84
N SER A 165 -4.15 -10.27 4.46
CA SER A 165 -3.39 -10.78 5.60
C SER A 165 -2.05 -11.34 5.13
N ASN A 166 -1.09 -11.42 6.04
CA ASN A 166 0.15 -12.14 5.77
C ASN A 166 -0.17 -13.64 5.76
N VAL A 167 0.18 -14.31 4.67
CA VAL A 167 -0.14 -15.73 4.47
C VAL A 167 0.97 -16.64 5.02
N LYS A 168 2.21 -16.14 5.12
CA LYS A 168 3.33 -16.94 5.62
C LYS A 168 3.13 -17.30 7.10
N PRO A 169 3.20 -18.59 7.45
CA PRO A 169 3.10 -19.02 8.84
C PRO A 169 4.32 -18.56 9.64
N PHE A 170 4.17 -18.49 10.96
CA PHE A 170 5.27 -18.12 11.86
C PHE A 170 6.28 -19.27 12.02
N TYR A 171 5.81 -20.52 11.88
CA TYR A 171 6.62 -21.73 11.97
C TYR A 171 6.40 -22.57 10.71
N GLU A 172 7.47 -23.21 10.26
CA GLU A 172 7.48 -24.20 9.19
C GLU A 172 8.36 -25.37 9.66
N SER A 173 7.98 -26.61 9.36
CA SER A 173 8.79 -27.77 9.70
C SER A 173 9.96 -27.93 8.73
N ILE A 174 11.10 -28.37 9.26
CA ILE A 174 12.29 -28.69 8.47
C ILE A 174 12.90 -30.00 8.98
N ASP A 175 13.45 -30.79 8.06
CA ASP A 175 14.15 -32.03 8.42
C ASP A 175 15.42 -31.73 9.21
N VAL A 176 15.70 -32.51 10.24
CA VAL A 176 16.87 -32.32 11.11
C VAL A 176 18.18 -32.44 10.34
N SER A 177 18.23 -33.29 9.31
CA SER A 177 19.39 -33.46 8.43
C SER A 177 19.76 -32.20 7.62
N LYS A 178 18.84 -31.24 7.48
CA LYS A 178 19.06 -29.98 6.75
C LYS A 178 19.53 -28.83 7.64
N ILE A 179 19.64 -29.04 8.96
CA ILE A 179 20.02 -27.99 9.91
C ILE A 179 21.54 -27.84 9.94
N ASP A 180 22.04 -26.65 9.62
CA ASP A 180 23.46 -26.32 9.77
C ASP A 180 23.80 -25.99 11.23
N GLN A 181 24.58 -26.88 11.86
CA GLN A 181 25.03 -26.74 13.24
C GLN A 181 26.35 -25.95 13.37
N SER A 182 27.05 -25.68 12.26
CA SER A 182 28.38 -25.05 12.26
C SER A 182 28.34 -23.52 12.28
N TYR A 183 27.19 -22.92 11.94
CA TYR A 183 27.07 -21.47 11.76
C TYR A 183 27.04 -20.66 13.08
N LEU A 184 28.11 -19.90 13.34
CA LEU A 184 28.25 -19.06 14.53
C LEU A 184 27.63 -17.66 14.36
N ALA A 185 26.30 -17.54 14.47
CA ALA A 185 25.55 -16.30 14.20
C ALA A 185 26.02 -15.06 15.01
N TYR A 186 26.33 -15.20 16.30
CA TYR A 186 26.79 -14.08 17.12
C TYR A 186 28.16 -13.55 16.64
N LYS A 187 29.09 -14.47 16.34
CA LYS A 187 30.44 -14.16 15.86
C LYS A 187 30.38 -13.46 14.50
N THR A 188 29.50 -13.91 13.59
CA THR A 188 29.33 -13.29 12.27
C THR A 188 28.78 -11.88 12.37
N LEU A 189 27.78 -11.64 13.23
CA LEU A 189 27.22 -10.29 13.46
C LEU A 189 28.27 -9.32 14.03
N ARG A 190 29.05 -9.75 15.03
CA ARG A 190 30.15 -8.94 15.61
C ARG A 190 31.22 -8.61 14.57
N LYS A 191 31.64 -9.60 13.79
CA LYS A 191 32.63 -9.43 12.71
C LYS A 191 32.11 -8.48 11.62
N ALA A 192 30.86 -8.63 11.20
CA ALA A 192 30.24 -7.75 10.20
C ALA A 192 30.22 -6.28 10.65
N LYS A 193 29.85 -6.02 11.92
CA LYS A 193 29.87 -4.67 12.51
C LYS A 193 31.28 -4.09 12.58
N SER A 194 32.28 -4.90 12.92
CA SER A 194 33.70 -4.46 12.97
C SER A 194 34.24 -4.11 11.57
N GLU A 195 33.86 -4.88 10.54
CA GLU A 195 34.36 -4.71 9.17
C GLU A 195 33.64 -3.62 8.36
N GLU A 196 32.46 -3.17 8.79
CA GLU A 196 31.56 -2.26 8.05
C GLU A 196 32.30 -1.02 7.53
N ARG A 197 33.07 -0.35 8.40
CA ARG A 197 33.84 0.86 8.01
C ARG A 197 34.85 0.58 6.91
N ARG A 198 35.53 -0.57 6.95
CA ARG A 198 36.52 -0.95 5.93
C ARG A 198 35.84 -1.30 4.61
N LYS A 199 34.72 -2.02 4.65
CA LYS A 199 33.89 -2.33 3.47
C LYS A 199 33.37 -1.05 2.80
N ASN A 200 32.88 -0.09 3.58
CA ASN A 200 32.41 1.20 3.06
C ASN A 200 33.53 1.99 2.36
N ARG A 201 34.75 1.98 2.92
CA ARG A 201 35.92 2.61 2.26
C ARG A 201 36.28 1.95 0.93
N GLN A 202 36.25 0.61 0.89
CA GLN A 202 36.50 -0.12 -0.36
C GLN A 202 35.42 0.18 -1.40
N GLN A 203 34.16 0.24 -0.99
CA GLN A 203 33.06 0.58 -1.88
C GLN A 203 33.22 2.00 -2.44
N GLN A 204 33.56 2.98 -1.61
CA GLN A 204 33.84 4.35 -2.05
C GLN A 204 34.94 4.40 -3.12
N ARG A 205 36.04 3.67 -2.92
CA ARG A 205 37.12 3.58 -3.92
C ARG A 205 36.65 2.96 -5.23
N LYS A 206 35.81 1.91 -5.17
CA LYS A 206 35.21 1.29 -6.35
C LYS A 206 34.31 2.27 -7.10
N ASP A 207 33.50 3.04 -6.38
CA ASP A 207 32.58 4.00 -6.98
C ASP A 207 33.34 5.15 -7.66
N ILE A 208 34.43 5.65 -7.05
CA ILE A 208 35.31 6.66 -7.66
C ILE A 208 35.96 6.11 -8.94
N LYS A 209 36.53 4.90 -8.88
CA LYS A 209 37.16 4.24 -10.04
C LYS A 209 36.17 3.99 -11.18
N ARG A 210 34.90 3.69 -10.87
CA ARG A 210 33.85 3.54 -11.88
C ARG A 210 33.57 4.89 -12.56
N LYS A 211 33.36 5.95 -11.78
CA LYS A 211 33.10 7.30 -12.31
C LYS A 211 34.24 7.83 -13.18
N SER A 212 35.49 7.52 -12.86
CA SER A 212 36.64 7.95 -13.67
C SER A 212 36.84 7.17 -14.96
N LYS A 213 36.12 6.05 -15.16
CA LYS A 213 36.14 5.27 -16.42
C LYS A 213 35.00 5.64 -17.37
N ASP A 214 33.91 6.17 -16.81
CA ASP A 214 32.74 6.60 -17.58
C ASP A 214 32.91 8.03 -18.13
N ASN A 215 33.93 8.77 -17.65
CA ASN A 215 34.42 10.05 -18.20
C ASN A 215 35.66 9.80 -19.07
#